data_AF-A0A6C1T7B6-F1
#
_entry.id   AF-A0A6C1T7B6-F1
#
_cell.length_a   1.000
_cell.length_b   1.000
_cell.length_c   1.000
_cell.angle_alpha   90.00
_cell.angle_beta   90.00
_cell.angle_gamma   90.00
#
_symmetry.space_group_name_H-M   'P 1'
#
loop_
_entity.id
_entity.type
_entity.pdbx_description
1 polymer ?
#
loop_
_entity_poly.entity_id
_entity_poly.type
_entity_poly.pdbx_seq_one_letter_code
_entity_poly.pdbx_strand_id
1 'polypeptide(L)'
;MPRDDLLAAQDQSADLDPLTALPAWARGEPRLSMMLPYVSLVTDRTIRTRGNELMQCIRLEGVNSTTSEDAHLDRIGGLLAGIVAQVGTGFSFYLHKVSKAVDVTLPPIPGEGFAAAVDQRWRAHLGQAGLRDKTLTLTVLKRPETGSRLPFGLGASRA
;
A
#
# COMPACT_ATOMS: atom_id res chain seq x y z
N MET A 1 -31.60 -23.40 -8.77
CA MET A 1 -31.24 -22.46 -9.87
C MET A 1 -29.92 -22.94 -10.45
N PRO A 2 -29.93 -23.64 -11.60
CA PRO A 2 -28.72 -24.18 -12.22
C PRO A 2 -27.97 -23.09 -12.99
N ARG A 3 -26.65 -23.30 -13.13
CA ARG A 3 -25.65 -22.40 -13.69
C ARG A 3 -25.36 -22.82 -15.14
N ASP A 4 -26.05 -22.23 -16.12
CA ASP A 4 -25.91 -22.62 -17.54
C ASP A 4 -25.56 -21.46 -18.50
N ASP A 5 -24.94 -20.37 -18.02
CA ASP A 5 -24.61 -19.22 -18.89
C ASP A 5 -23.11 -19.06 -19.21
N LEU A 6 -22.25 -20.02 -18.83
CA LEU A 6 -20.78 -19.91 -18.99
C LEU A 6 -20.23 -20.40 -20.35
N LEU A 7 -21.08 -20.73 -21.34
CA LEU A 7 -20.63 -21.27 -22.63
C LEU A 7 -20.96 -20.40 -23.86
N ALA A 8 -21.36 -19.15 -23.68
CA ALA A 8 -21.39 -18.17 -24.77
C ALA A 8 -20.09 -17.34 -24.75
N ALA A 9 -18.95 -17.99 -25.01
CA ALA A 9 -17.75 -17.31 -25.49
C ALA A 9 -18.01 -16.85 -26.94
N GLN A 10 -18.96 -15.92 -27.10
CA GLN A 10 -19.16 -15.18 -28.33
C GLN A 10 -17.97 -14.24 -28.51
N ASP A 11 -17.54 -14.15 -29.75
CA ASP A 11 -16.40 -13.48 -30.32
C ASP A 11 -16.28 -11.99 -29.91
N GLN A 12 -15.89 -11.72 -28.66
CA GLN A 12 -15.69 -10.37 -28.11
C GLN A 12 -14.41 -9.67 -28.62
N SER A 13 -13.68 -10.32 -29.54
CA SER A 13 -12.44 -9.79 -30.10
C SER A 13 -12.65 -8.58 -31.03
N ALA A 14 -13.88 -8.36 -31.52
CA ALA A 14 -14.18 -7.39 -32.58
C ALA A 14 -14.41 -5.94 -32.13
N ASP A 15 -14.53 -5.65 -30.82
CA ASP A 15 -14.92 -4.32 -30.32
C ASP A 15 -13.96 -3.74 -29.26
N LEU A 16 -12.70 -4.19 -29.28
CA LEU A 16 -11.63 -3.67 -28.42
C LEU A 16 -10.79 -2.65 -29.16
N ASP A 17 -10.54 -1.50 -28.53
CA ASP A 17 -9.61 -0.49 -29.06
C ASP A 17 -8.18 -1.06 -29.16
N PRO A 18 -7.53 -1.05 -30.34
CA PRO A 18 -6.22 -1.66 -30.53
C PRO A 18 -5.09 -1.01 -29.70
N LEU A 19 -5.27 0.21 -29.21
CA LEU A 19 -4.26 0.90 -28.40
C LEU A 19 -4.42 0.67 -26.89
N THR A 20 -5.64 0.37 -26.44
CA THR A 20 -5.96 0.26 -25.01
C THR A 20 -6.47 -1.11 -24.60
N ALA A 21 -6.82 -1.97 -25.57
CA ALA A 21 -7.50 -3.25 -25.40
C ALA A 21 -8.80 -3.15 -24.58
N LEU A 22 -9.42 -1.97 -24.56
CA LEU A 22 -10.65 -1.71 -23.82
C LEU A 22 -11.87 -1.77 -24.75
N PRO A 23 -13.03 -2.24 -24.26
CA PRO A 23 -14.28 -2.27 -25.02
C PRO A 23 -14.79 -0.84 -25.34
N ALA A 24 -15.56 -0.70 -26.42
CA ALA A 24 -15.99 0.61 -26.95
C ALA A 24 -16.73 1.50 -25.92
N TRP A 25 -17.50 0.91 -25.01
CA TRP A 25 -18.21 1.65 -23.94
C TRP A 25 -17.24 2.38 -22.98
N ALA A 26 -16.02 1.88 -22.81
CA ALA A 26 -15.02 2.48 -21.92
C ALA A 26 -14.53 3.85 -22.41
N ARG A 27 -14.81 4.21 -23.67
CA ARG A 27 -14.43 5.51 -24.25
C ARG A 27 -15.17 6.69 -23.62
N GLY A 28 -16.37 6.46 -23.10
CA GLY A 28 -17.17 7.48 -22.41
C GLY A 28 -16.77 7.68 -20.94
N GLU A 29 -15.99 6.75 -20.38
CA GLU A 29 -15.59 6.79 -18.97
C GLU A 29 -14.37 7.71 -18.77
N PRO A 30 -14.35 8.52 -17.70
CA PRO A 30 -13.18 9.30 -17.35
C PRO A 30 -12.01 8.36 -17.02
N ARG A 31 -10.85 8.63 -17.63
CA ARG A 31 -9.65 7.85 -17.38
C ARG A 31 -9.26 7.89 -15.91
N LEU A 32 -8.87 6.76 -15.33
CA LEU A 32 -8.36 6.68 -13.95
C LEU A 32 -7.26 7.71 -13.68
N SER A 33 -6.38 7.96 -14.66
CA SER A 33 -5.30 8.96 -14.56
C SER A 33 -5.80 10.39 -14.29
N MET A 34 -7.03 10.72 -14.67
CA MET A 34 -7.65 12.02 -14.37
C MET A 34 -8.10 12.12 -12.92
N MET A 35 -8.38 10.99 -12.27
CA MET A 35 -8.81 10.91 -10.88
C MET A 35 -7.64 10.78 -9.92
N LEU A 36 -6.47 10.34 -10.40
CA LEU A 36 -5.28 10.21 -9.59
C LEU A 36 -4.66 11.59 -9.27
N PRO A 37 -4.19 11.81 -8.03
CA PRO A 37 -3.59 13.07 -7.60
C PRO A 37 -2.15 13.26 -8.10
N TYR A 38 -1.64 12.36 -8.96
CA TYR A 38 -0.25 12.30 -9.42
C TYR A 38 -0.09 12.85 -10.83
N VAL A 39 1.08 13.42 -11.10
CA VAL A 39 1.42 14.00 -12.42
C VAL A 39 2.58 13.24 -13.05
N SER A 40 3.71 13.13 -12.34
CA SER A 40 4.93 12.56 -12.91
C SER A 40 5.86 12.08 -11.80
N LEU A 41 6.78 11.18 -12.16
CA LEU A 41 7.97 10.93 -11.34
C LEU A 41 8.98 12.06 -11.60
N VAL A 42 9.51 12.66 -10.54
CA VAL A 42 10.64 13.60 -10.59
C VAL A 42 11.96 12.84 -10.47
N THR A 43 11.96 11.77 -9.68
CA THR A 43 13.02 10.78 -9.57
C THR A 43 12.36 9.41 -9.37
N ASP A 44 13.15 8.34 -9.32
CA ASP A 44 12.66 6.97 -9.07
C ASP A 44 11.92 6.79 -7.73
N ARG A 45 12.05 7.77 -6.82
CA ARG A 45 11.44 7.72 -5.47
C ARG A 45 10.59 8.93 -5.12
N THR A 46 10.50 9.92 -6.02
CA THR A 46 9.79 11.18 -5.77
C THR A 46 8.70 11.38 -6.81
N ILE A 47 7.46 11.46 -6.33
CA ILE A 47 6.29 11.70 -7.15
C ILE A 47 5.92 13.19 -7.05
N ARG A 48 5.56 13.81 -8.17
CA ARG A 48 4.93 15.12 -8.18
C ARG A 48 3.40 14.98 -8.23
N THR A 49 2.72 15.69 -7.34
CA THR A 49 1.25 15.75 -7.27
C THR A 49 0.69 16.83 -8.20
N ARG A 50 -0.64 16.82 -8.44
CA ARG A 50 -1.33 17.87 -9.20
C ARG A 50 -1.29 19.24 -8.53
N GLY A 51 -1.15 19.28 -7.20
CA GLY A 51 -0.90 20.51 -6.43
C GLY A 51 0.54 21.00 -6.49
N ASN A 52 1.39 20.36 -7.32
CA ASN A 52 2.82 20.65 -7.46
C ASN A 52 3.64 20.38 -6.18
N GLU A 53 3.09 19.61 -5.23
CA GLU A 53 3.86 19.07 -4.12
C GLU A 53 4.75 17.91 -4.54
N LEU A 54 5.84 17.71 -3.82
CA LEU A 54 6.71 16.54 -3.93
C LEU A 54 6.34 15.53 -2.86
N MET A 55 6.12 14.29 -3.25
CA MET A 55 5.70 13.19 -2.39
C MET A 55 6.73 12.07 -2.41
N GLN A 56 7.07 11.56 -1.23
CA GLN A 56 7.83 10.32 -1.05
C GLN A 56 7.12 9.40 -0.05
N CYS A 57 7.22 8.10 -0.27
CA CYS A 57 6.67 7.08 0.62
C CYS A 57 7.80 6.22 1.18
N ILE A 58 7.81 6.05 2.49
CA ILE A 58 8.78 5.24 3.22
C ILE A 58 8.00 4.13 3.91
N ARG A 59 8.28 2.88 3.53
CA ARG A 59 7.76 1.72 4.25
C ARG A 59 8.58 1.53 5.52
N LEU A 60 7.89 1.46 6.65
CA LEU A 60 8.49 1.20 7.96
C LEU A 60 8.24 -0.27 8.29
N GLU A 61 9.33 -1.00 8.49
CA GLU A 61 9.33 -2.42 8.85
C GLU A 61 9.87 -2.63 10.26
N GLY A 62 9.73 -3.83 10.81
CA GLY A 62 10.33 -4.20 12.09
C GLY A 62 9.57 -3.74 13.35
N VAL A 63 8.45 -3.03 13.21
CA VAL A 63 7.63 -2.58 14.34
C VAL A 63 6.19 -3.09 14.19
N ASN A 64 5.82 -4.09 15.00
CA ASN A 64 4.46 -4.62 15.02
C ASN A 64 3.76 -4.22 16.31
N SER A 65 2.71 -3.40 16.18
CA SER A 65 1.97 -2.85 17.32
C SER A 65 1.26 -3.88 18.21
N THR A 66 1.26 -5.16 17.85
CA THR A 66 0.63 -6.24 18.67
C THR A 66 1.65 -7.05 19.45
N THR A 67 2.93 -7.01 19.06
CA THR A 67 3.99 -7.82 19.68
C THR A 67 5.10 -6.98 20.28
N SER A 68 5.12 -5.67 19.99
CA SER A 68 6.07 -4.72 20.58
C SER A 68 5.57 -4.22 21.94
N GLU A 69 6.50 -3.99 22.86
CA GLU A 69 6.23 -3.35 24.15
C GLU A 69 5.79 -1.89 23.97
N ASP A 70 4.81 -1.43 24.75
CA ASP A 70 4.26 -0.08 24.67
C ASP A 70 5.35 0.99 24.85
N ALA A 71 6.25 0.83 25.82
CA ALA A 71 7.34 1.76 26.06
C ALA A 71 8.27 1.91 24.83
N HIS A 72 8.43 0.85 24.02
CA HIS A 72 9.19 0.92 22.78
C HIS A 72 8.42 1.70 21.70
N LEU A 73 7.11 1.49 21.59
CA LEU A 73 6.26 2.23 20.65
C LEU A 73 6.21 3.72 20.99
N ASP A 74 6.09 4.06 22.28
CA ASP A 74 6.09 5.45 22.77
C ASP A 74 7.41 6.16 22.47
N ARG A 75 8.54 5.47 22.64
CA ARG A 75 9.86 6.01 22.27
C ARG A 75 9.93 6.35 20.77
N ILE A 76 9.45 5.44 19.90
CA ILE A 76 9.42 5.69 18.45
C ILE A 76 8.50 6.87 18.11
N GLY A 77 7.32 6.93 18.73
CA GLY A 77 6.38 8.03 18.57
C GLY A 77 7.00 9.38 18.96
N GLY A 78 7.70 9.43 20.10
CA GLY A 78 8.41 10.62 20.57
C GLY A 78 9.52 11.08 19.62
N LEU A 79 10.31 10.14 19.09
CA LEU A 79 11.34 10.44 18.10
C LEU A 79 10.74 11.01 16.81
N LEU A 80 9.67 10.40 16.30
CA LEU A 80 8.96 10.90 15.11
C LEU A 80 8.39 12.29 15.35
N ALA A 81 7.76 12.52 16.50
CA ALA A 81 7.23 13.83 16.87
C ALA A 81 8.34 14.90 16.92
N GLY A 82 9.51 14.55 17.45
CA GLY A 82 10.69 15.42 17.46
C GLY A 82 11.15 15.80 16.06
N ILE A 83 11.18 14.84 15.13
CA ILE A 83 11.52 15.10 13.72
C ILE A 83 10.48 16.03 13.09
N VAL A 84 9.18 15.74 13.26
CA VAL A 84 8.09 16.56 12.71
C VAL A 84 8.16 18.00 13.23
N ALA A 85 8.48 18.19 14.51
CA ALA A 85 8.62 19.52 15.12
C ALA A 85 9.78 20.34 14.52
N GLN A 86 10.82 19.70 13.98
CA GLN A 86 12.01 20.37 13.44
C GLN A 86 11.95 20.63 11.93
N VAL A 87 11.20 19.84 11.16
CA VAL A 87 11.20 19.88 9.69
C VAL A 87 10.53 21.15 9.12
N GLY A 88 9.73 21.87 9.91
CA GLY A 88 9.10 23.12 9.51
C GLY A 88 7.76 22.96 8.78
N THR A 89 7.11 24.08 8.47
CA THR A 89 5.70 24.12 8.01
C THR A 89 5.49 23.79 6.53
N GLY A 90 6.57 23.71 5.74
CA GLY A 90 6.51 23.35 4.31
C GLY A 90 6.27 21.86 4.05
N PHE A 91 6.13 21.06 5.11
CA PHE A 91 5.97 19.62 5.03
C PHE A 91 4.64 19.15 5.62
N SER A 92 4.15 18.03 5.12
CA SER A 92 2.99 17.33 5.65
C SER A 92 3.28 15.84 5.72
N PHE A 93 2.83 15.20 6.79
CA PHE A 93 3.13 13.80 7.08
C PHE A 93 1.83 13.01 7.19
N TYR A 94 1.77 11.88 6.51
CA TYR A 94 0.67 10.93 6.63
C TYR A 94 1.23 9.58 7.03
N LEU A 95 0.70 9.02 8.11
CA LEU A 95 1.05 7.67 8.54
C LEU A 95 -0.09 6.73 8.18
N HIS A 96 0.18 5.81 7.25
CA HIS A 96 -0.76 4.80 6.84
C HIS A 96 -0.46 3.50 7.59
N LYS A 97 -1.41 3.04 8.39
CA LYS A 97 -1.35 1.72 9.02
C LYS A 97 -2.25 0.77 8.23
N VAL A 98 -1.64 -0.15 7.50
CA VAL A 98 -2.35 -1.19 6.74
C VAL A 98 -2.22 -2.50 7.48
N SER A 99 -3.36 -3.16 7.70
CA SER A 99 -3.43 -4.39 8.47
C SER A 99 -4.07 -5.47 7.60
N LYS A 100 -3.35 -6.55 7.33
CA LYS A 100 -3.81 -7.68 6.51
C LYS A 100 -3.94 -8.91 7.41
N ALA A 101 -5.07 -9.62 7.30
CA ALA A 101 -5.23 -10.92 7.96
C ALA A 101 -4.19 -11.90 7.43
N VAL A 102 -3.56 -12.63 8.35
CA VAL A 102 -2.57 -13.66 8.02
C VAL A 102 -3.19 -15.01 8.31
N ASP A 103 -3.15 -15.89 7.31
CA ASP A 103 -3.43 -17.30 7.52
C ASP A 103 -2.14 -17.99 7.97
N VAL A 104 -2.16 -18.55 9.17
CA VAL A 104 -1.00 -19.23 9.76
C VAL A 104 -1.21 -20.73 9.64
N THR A 105 -1.16 -21.22 8.40
CA THR A 105 -1.15 -22.66 8.13
C THR A 105 0.24 -23.22 8.34
N LEU A 106 0.46 -23.85 9.50
CA LEU A 106 1.64 -24.66 9.78
C LEU A 106 1.30 -26.14 9.57
N PRO A 107 2.22 -26.95 8.99
CA PRO A 107 2.04 -28.39 8.92
C PRO A 107 1.84 -28.99 10.32
N PRO A 108 0.89 -29.93 10.50
CA PRO A 108 0.66 -30.55 11.81
C PRO A 108 1.87 -31.38 12.24
N ILE A 109 2.12 -31.43 13.55
CA ILE A 109 3.09 -32.39 14.10
C ILE A 109 2.48 -33.80 13.99
N PRO A 110 3.17 -34.77 13.36
CA PRO A 110 2.64 -36.12 13.20
C PRO A 110 2.66 -36.93 14.51
N GLY A 111 1.76 -37.90 14.62
CA GLY A 111 1.66 -38.83 15.75
C GLY A 111 0.68 -38.39 16.84
N GLU A 112 0.64 -39.17 17.93
CA GLU A 112 -0.36 -39.06 19.02
C GLU A 112 0.31 -38.74 20.37
N GLY A 113 1.45 -38.04 20.35
CA GLY A 113 2.24 -37.73 21.55
C GLY A 113 1.94 -36.36 22.17
N PHE A 114 2.67 -36.03 23.24
CA PHE A 114 2.61 -34.71 23.89
C PHE A 114 2.81 -33.55 22.91
N ALA A 115 3.78 -33.67 21.99
CA ALA A 115 4.05 -32.64 20.98
C ALA A 115 2.84 -32.41 20.04
N ALA A 116 2.15 -33.47 19.62
CA ALA A 116 0.96 -33.37 18.78
C ALA A 116 -0.21 -32.71 19.54
N ALA A 117 -0.39 -33.02 20.84
CA ALA A 117 -1.39 -32.38 21.68
C ALA A 117 -1.13 -30.88 21.90
N VAL A 118 0.15 -30.50 22.07
CA VAL A 118 0.56 -29.08 22.17
C VAL A 118 0.30 -28.35 20.85
N ASP A 119 0.71 -28.93 19.73
CA ASP A 119 0.48 -28.39 18.39
C ASP A 119 -1.01 -28.17 18.09
N GLN A 120 -1.86 -29.15 18.41
CA GLN A 120 -3.31 -29.02 18.22
C GLN A 120 -3.90 -27.84 19.02
N ARG A 121 -3.53 -27.71 20.30
CA ARG A 121 -3.99 -26.58 21.14
C ARG A 121 -3.47 -25.25 20.62
N TRP A 122 -2.21 -25.21 20.19
CA TRP A 122 -1.60 -24.00 19.65
C TRP A 122 -2.27 -23.58 18.34
N ARG A 123 -2.48 -24.50 17.40
CA ARG A 123 -3.20 -24.20 16.15
C ARG A 123 -4.65 -23.75 16.39
N ALA A 124 -5.36 -24.38 17.33
CA ALA A 124 -6.70 -23.94 17.71
C ALA A 124 -6.70 -22.50 18.28
N HIS A 125 -5.70 -22.15 19.08
CA HIS A 125 -5.52 -20.80 19.60
C HIS A 125 -5.19 -19.80 18.47
N LEU A 126 -4.24 -20.12 17.59
CA LEU A 126 -3.86 -19.27 16.45
C LEU A 126 -5.06 -18.99 15.53
N GLY A 127 -5.91 -19.99 15.29
CA GLY A 127 -7.13 -19.84 14.48
C GLY A 127 -8.15 -18.85 15.06
N GLN A 128 -8.10 -18.59 16.37
CA GLN A 128 -8.98 -17.63 17.06
C GLN A 128 -8.29 -16.29 17.35
N ALA A 129 -6.96 -16.24 17.32
CA ALA A 129 -6.17 -15.07 17.69
C ALA A 129 -6.32 -13.89 16.70
N GLY A 130 -6.90 -14.11 15.51
CA GLY A 130 -7.15 -13.06 14.53
C GLY A 130 -5.86 -12.37 14.08
N LEU A 131 -4.82 -13.16 13.78
CA LEU A 131 -3.49 -12.65 13.47
C LEU A 131 -3.50 -11.74 12.24
N ARG A 132 -2.80 -10.61 12.38
CA ARG A 132 -2.69 -9.62 11.31
C ARG A 132 -1.26 -9.13 11.18
N ASP A 133 -0.77 -9.17 9.96
CA ASP A 133 0.43 -8.47 9.57
C ASP A 133 0.11 -6.99 9.42
N LYS A 134 0.97 -6.14 9.99
CA LYS A 134 0.77 -4.71 10.05
C LYS A 134 1.96 -4.04 9.38
N THR A 135 1.69 -3.36 8.28
CA THR A 135 2.68 -2.52 7.60
C THR A 135 2.37 -1.07 7.87
N LEU A 136 3.41 -0.29 8.19
CA LEU A 136 3.35 1.15 8.34
C LEU A 136 3.99 1.80 7.11
N THR A 137 3.35 2.81 6.55
CA THR A 137 3.92 3.61 5.46
C THR A 137 3.82 5.07 5.84
N LEU A 138 4.97 5.75 5.90
CA LEU A 138 5.06 7.18 6.09
C LEU A 138 5.11 7.85 4.73
N THR A 139 4.10 8.66 4.42
CA THR A 139 4.09 9.54 3.26
C THR A 139 4.50 10.94 3.71
N VAL A 140 5.50 11.50 3.06
CA VAL A 140 5.96 12.87 3.28
C VAL A 140 5.64 13.69 2.03
N LEU A 141 4.91 14.78 2.21
CA LEU A 141 4.69 15.78 1.18
C LEU A 141 5.48 17.05 1.51
N LYS A 142 6.13 17.62 0.52
CA LYS A 142 6.78 18.93 0.58
C LYS A 142 6.11 19.86 -0.41
N ARG A 143 5.59 20.99 0.10
CA ARG A 143 5.13 22.07 -0.76
C ARG A 143 6.33 22.92 -1.18
N PRO A 144 6.61 23.09 -2.48
CA PRO A 144 7.62 24.04 -2.91
C PRO A 144 7.19 25.47 -2.58
N GLU A 145 8.15 26.34 -2.24
CA GLU A 145 7.91 27.75 -1.93
C GLU A 145 7.18 28.44 -3.09
N THR A 146 6.23 29.32 -2.77
CA THR A 146 5.48 30.11 -3.77
C THR A 146 6.46 30.93 -4.61
N GLY A 147 6.53 30.65 -5.91
CA GLY A 147 7.48 31.29 -6.84
C GLY A 147 8.67 30.41 -7.26
N SER A 148 8.85 29.24 -6.62
CA SER A 148 9.73 28.18 -7.11
C SER A 148 9.11 27.56 -8.37
N ARG A 149 9.44 28.14 -9.53
CA ARG A 149 9.14 27.58 -10.85
C ARG A 149 10.01 26.36 -11.06
N LEU A 150 9.70 25.23 -10.42
CA LEU A 150 10.18 23.95 -10.92
C LEU A 150 9.47 23.72 -12.25
N PRO A 151 10.16 23.82 -13.40
CA PRO A 151 9.51 23.72 -14.69
C PRO A 151 8.87 22.33 -14.82
N PHE A 152 7.73 22.25 -15.52
CA PHE A 152 7.08 20.97 -15.85
C PHE A 152 7.88 20.14 -16.88
N GLY A 153 9.11 20.55 -17.21
CA GLY A 153 9.94 19.99 -18.28
C GLY A 153 10.71 18.73 -17.87
N LEU A 154 10.78 17.80 -18.82
CA LEU A 154 11.33 16.45 -18.75
C LEU A 154 12.83 16.44 -18.44
N GLY A 155 13.19 16.28 -17.17
CA GLY A 155 14.45 15.63 -16.81
C GLY A 155 14.23 14.12 -16.86
N ALA A 156 14.41 13.50 -18.02
CA ALA A 156 14.49 12.05 -18.09
C ALA A 156 15.67 11.61 -17.21
N SER A 157 15.38 10.93 -16.11
CA SER A 157 16.39 10.27 -15.28
C SER A 157 17.13 9.28 -16.17
N ARG A 158 18.41 9.55 -16.44
CA ARG A 158 19.31 8.53 -16.98
C ARG A 158 19.67 7.61 -15.82
N ALA A 159 19.45 6.31 -16.05
CA ALA A 159 19.82 5.20 -15.18
C ALA A 159 21.32 5.19 -14.85
#